data_AF-A0A352RFB8-F1
#
_entry.id   AF-A0A352RFB8-F1
#
_cell.length_a   1.000
_cell.length_b   1.000
_cell.length_c   1.000
_cell.angle_alpha   90.00
_cell.angle_beta   90.00
_cell.angle_gamma   90.00
#
_symmetry.space_group_name_H-M   'P 1'
#
loop_
_entity.id
_entity.type
_entity.pdbx_description
1 polymer ?
#
loop_
_entity_poly.entity_id
_entity_poly.type
_entity_poly.pdbx_seq_one_letter_code
_entity_poly.pdbx_strand_id
1 'polypeptide(L)' 'DKSCSGCNMVLLPQLVNELMANTDSHKNCPNCSRILYFPEVEEEEASSA' A
#
# COMPACT_ATOMS: atom_id res chain seq x y z
N ASP A 1 1.49 -8.83 8.11
CA ASP A 1 0.69 -9.30 6.96
C ASP A 1 0.40 -8.20 5.98
N LYS A 2 0.50 -8.50 4.68
CA LYS A 2 0.08 -7.58 3.63
C LYS A 2 -1.41 -7.77 3.37
N SER A 3 -2.18 -7.24 4.30
CA SER A 3 -3.64 -7.29 4.29
C SER A 3 -4.19 -5.93 3.91
N CYS A 4 -5.40 -5.92 3.35
CA CYS A 4 -6.12 -4.67 3.17
C CYS A 4 -6.51 -4.09 4.54
N SER A 5 -6.09 -2.86 4.86
CA SER A 5 -6.46 -2.19 6.12
C SER A 5 -7.96 -1.99 6.32
N GLY A 6 -8.75 -2.05 5.24
CA GLY A 6 -10.20 -1.85 5.29
C GLY A 6 -10.99 -3.12 5.61
N CYS A 7 -10.61 -4.27 5.04
CA CYS A 7 -11.36 -5.53 5.21
C CYS A 7 -10.54 -6.64 5.88
N ASN A 8 -9.29 -6.37 6.24
CA ASN A 8 -8.32 -7.32 6.78
C ASN A 8 -8.09 -8.58 5.94
N MET A 9 -8.56 -8.59 4.69
CA MET A 9 -8.34 -9.68 3.75
C MET A 9 -6.87 -9.69 3.32
N VAL A 10 -6.28 -10.88 3.28
CA VAL A 10 -4.91 -11.10 2.77
C VAL A 10 -4.88 -10.78 1.29
N LEU A 11 -3.98 -9.88 0.88
CA LEU A 11 -3.82 -9.49 -0.51
C LEU A 11 -2.99 -10.52 -1.26
N LEU A 12 -3.26 -10.66 -2.56
CA LEU A 12 -2.46 -11.53 -3.42
C LEU A 12 -1.00 -11.05 -3.46
N PRO A 13 -0.02 -11.97 -3.41
CA PRO A 13 1.39 -11.60 -3.45
C PRO A 13 1.77 -10.84 -4.73
N GLN A 14 1.09 -11.11 -5.85
CA GLN A 14 1.26 -10.36 -7.10
C GLN A 14 0.84 -8.88 -6.95
N LEU A 15 -0.34 -8.64 -6.37
CA LEU A 15 -0.86 -7.29 -6.14
C LEU A 15 0.06 -6.50 -5.19
N VAL A 16 0.54 -7.17 -4.14
CA VAL A 16 1.53 -6.65 -3.23
C VAL A 16 2.81 -6.24 -3.95
N ASN A 17 3.34 -7.11 -4.79
CA ASN A 17 4.60 -6.86 -5.47
C ASN A 17 4.46 -5.69 -6.44
N GLU A 18 3.34 -5.58 -7.16
CA GLU A 18 3.05 -4.43 -8.02
C GLU A 18 3.01 -3.11 -7.25
N LEU A 19 2.33 -3.12 -6.10
CA LEU A 19 2.18 -1.96 -5.21
C LEU A 19 3.51 -1.55 -4.55
N MET A 20 4.44 -2.48 -4.34
CA MET A 20 5.79 -2.20 -3.82
C MET A 20 6.77 -1.82 -4.93
N ALA A 21 6.60 -2.35 -6.14
CA ALA A 21 7.41 -2.02 -7.30
C ALA A 21 7.06 -0.65 -7.88
N ASN A 22 5.84 -0.18 -7.66
CA ASN A 22 5.36 1.12 -8.13
C ASN A 22 4.71 1.86 -6.95
N THR A 23 5.49 2.68 -6.26
CA THR A 23 5.02 3.47 -5.10
C THR A 23 3.93 4.48 -5.47
N ASP A 24 3.97 5.02 -6.70
CA ASP A 24 2.90 5.87 -7.24
C ASP A 24 1.62 5.11 -7.62
N SER A 25 1.66 3.78 -7.66
CA SER A 25 0.53 2.98 -8.14
C SER A 25 -0.50 2.77 -7.05
N HIS A 26 -1.72 3.21 -7.34
CA HIS A 26 -2.88 2.98 -6.49
C HIS A 26 -3.70 1.84 -7.11
N LYS A 27 -4.00 0.81 -6.32
CA LYS A 27 -4.81 -0.35 -6.77
C LYS A 27 -6.03 -0.52 -5.88
N ASN A 28 -7.13 -1.03 -6.41
CA ASN A 28 -8.32 -1.31 -5.60
C ASN A 28 -8.25 -2.73 -5.01
N CYS A 29 -8.60 -2.87 -3.74
CA CYS A 29 -8.78 -4.17 -3.12
C CYS A 29 -9.93 -4.92 -3.80
N PRO A 30 -9.75 -6.17 -4.26
CA PRO A 30 -10.83 -6.91 -4.93
C PRO A 30 -11.99 -7.29 -4.01
N ASN A 31 -11.80 -7.24 -2.68
CA ASN A 31 -12.79 -7.66 -1.71
C ASN A 31 -13.71 -6.52 -1.23
N CYS A 32 -13.17 -5.30 -1.08
CA CYS A 32 -13.93 -4.14 -0.58
C CYS A 32 -13.83 -2.91 -1.48
N SER A 33 -13.20 -3.04 -2.65
CA SER A 33 -12.95 -1.96 -3.64
C SER A 33 -12.18 -0.75 -3.10
N ARG A 34 -11.61 -0.85 -1.89
CA ARG A 34 -10.87 0.24 -1.26
C ARG A 34 -9.53 0.48 -1.95
N ILE A 35 -9.15 1.73 -2.09
CA ILE A 35 -7.87 2.12 -2.68
C ILE A 35 -6.75 1.71 -1.72
N LEU A 36 -5.80 0.95 -2.25
CA LEU A 36 -4.56 0.52 -1.65
C LEU A 36 -3.43 1.31 -2.31
N TYR A 37 -2.57 1.89 -1.50
CA TYR A 37 -1.39 2.61 -1.92
C TYR A 37 -0.32 2.38 -0.87
N PHE A 38 0.93 2.38 -1.29
CA PHE A 38 2.04 2.49 -0.36
C PHE A 38 2.40 3.97 -0.32
N PRO A 39 2.20 4.65 0.82
CA PRO A 39 2.76 5.98 0.94
C PRO A 39 4.25 5.84 0.70
N GLU A 40 4.79 6.64 -0.21
CA GLU A 40 6.23 6.86 -0.25
C GLU A 40 6.61 7.23 1.18
N VAL A 41 7.41 6.37 1.80
CA VAL A 41 8.15 6.77 2.98
C VAL A 41 9.11 7.82 2.46
N GLU A 42 8.62 9.05 2.38
CA GLU A 42 9.44 10.23 2.50
C GLU A 42 10.12 10.02 3.86
N GLU A 43 11.32 9.42 3.81
CA GLU A 43 12.20 9.27 4.95
C GLU A 43 12.22 10.64 5.61
N GLU A 44 11.70 10.69 6.83
CA GLU A 44 11.59 11.90 7.63
C GLU A 44 12.87 12.73 7.50
N GLU A 45 12.80 13.86 6.77
CA GLU A 45 13.56 15.03 7.17
C GLU A 45 12.88 15.61 8.43
N ALA A 46 12.88 14.80 9.49
CA ALA A 46 12.91 15.27 10.87
C ALA A 46 14.29 15.89 11.13
N SER A 47 14.63 16.96 10.40
CA SER A 47 15.71 17.87 10.75
C SER A 47 15.07 19.19 11.21
N SER A 48 14.55 19.14 12.43
CA SER A 48 14.84 20.08 13.51
C SER A 48 15.50 21.41 13.09
N ALA A 49 14.78 22.52 13.27
CA ALA A 49 15.21 23.77 13.94
C ALA A 49 14.48 25.01 13.40
#